data_AF-X1KM30-F1
#
_entry.id   AF-X1KM30-F1
#
_cell.length_a   1.000
_cell.length_b   1.000
_cell.length_c   1.000
_cell.angle_alpha   90.00
_cell.angle_beta   90.00
_cell.angle_gamma   90.00
#
_symmetry.space_group_name_H-M   'P 1'
#
loop_
_entity.id
_entity.type
_entity.pdbx_description
1 polymer ?
#
loop_
_entity_poly.entity_id
_entity_poly.type
_entity_poly.pdbx_seq_one_letter_code
_entity_poly.pdbx_strand_id
1 'polypeptide(L)' 'AEVVHKAFVSVDEAGTEAAAATAVVMVPISMPPEPAEVTIDRPFIFLIRDIETGAILFVGRTLDPGA' A
#
# COMPACT_ATOMS: atom_id res chain seq x y z
N ALA A 1 10.81 -32.99 12.13
CA ALA A 1 11.51 -31.95 11.34
C ALA A 1 10.87 -30.62 11.68
N GLU A 2 11.66 -29.63 12.09
CA GLU A 2 11.20 -28.27 12.35
C GLU A 2 11.33 -27.46 11.05
N VAL A 3 10.33 -26.63 10.75
CA VAL A 3 10.33 -25.75 9.58
C VAL A 3 10.15 -24.33 10.07
N VAL A 4 11.18 -23.51 9.88
CA VAL A 4 11.20 -22.10 10.29
C VAL A 4 10.96 -21.23 9.07
N HIS A 5 9.98 -20.33 9.16
CA HIS A 5 9.67 -19.35 8.13
C HIS A 5 9.81 -17.94 8.70
N LYS A 6 10.62 -17.10 8.04
CA LYS A 6 10.85 -15.70 8.40
C LYS A 6 10.59 -14.83 7.17
N ALA A 7 9.74 -13.81 7.32
CA ALA A 7 9.42 -12.83 6.30
C ALA A 7 9.65 -11.42 6.85
N PHE A 8 9.93 -10.47 5.95
CA PHE A 8 10.14 -9.06 6.27
C PHE A 8 9.45 -8.21 5.20
N VAL A 9 8.73 -7.17 5.63
CA VAL A 9 8.04 -6.21 4.76
C VAL A 9 8.38 -4.81 5.26
N SER A 10 8.84 -3.94 4.35
CA SER A 10 9.09 -2.52 4.59
C SER A 10 8.23 -1.69 3.65
N VAL A 11 7.68 -0.58 4.15
CA VAL A 11 6.89 0.37 3.37
C VAL A 11 7.50 1.75 3.56
N ASP A 12 7.75 2.44 2.46
CA ASP A 12 8.26 3.81 2.42
C ASP A 12 7.59 4.59 1.28
N GLU A 13 7.86 5.89 1.21
CA GLU A 13 7.29 6.79 0.22
C GLU A 13 7.83 6.54 -1.21
N ALA A 14 9.01 5.91 -1.32
CA ALA A 14 9.59 5.59 -2.61
C ALA A 14 8.84 4.44 -3.31
N GLY A 15 8.12 3.61 -2.57
CA GLY A 15 7.47 2.40 -3.08
C GLY A 15 6.42 2.62 -4.19
N THR A 16 5.64 3.71 -4.15
CA THR A 16 4.61 4.05 -5.18
C THR A 16 4.19 5.54 -5.14
N GLU A 17 4.58 6.30 -4.10
CA GLU A 17 4.05 7.63 -3.79
C GLU A 17 4.56 8.75 -4.70
N ALA A 18 5.78 8.61 -5.24
CA ALA A 18 6.37 9.60 -6.16
C ALA A 18 5.64 9.70 -7.52
N ALA A 19 4.98 8.64 -7.98
CA ALA A 19 4.33 8.59 -9.29
C ALA A 19 2.92 9.23 -9.30
N ALA A 20 2.22 9.27 -8.17
CA ALA A 20 0.92 9.93 -8.04
C ALA A 20 1.07 11.45 -7.81
N ALA A 21 2.07 11.87 -7.02
CA ALA A 21 2.35 13.28 -6.77
C ALA A 21 2.73 14.06 -8.05
N THR A 22 3.33 13.41 -9.06
CA THR A 22 3.70 14.02 -10.34
C THR A 22 2.54 14.20 -11.33
N ALA A 23 1.47 13.40 -11.25
CA ALA A 23 0.34 13.46 -12.20
C ALA A 23 -0.68 14.57 -11.88
N VAL A 24 -0.80 14.99 -10.62
CA VAL A 24 -1.81 15.98 -10.16
C VAL A 24 -1.38 17.42 -10.47
N VAL A 25 -0.09 17.68 -10.72
CA VAL A 25 0.42 19.06 -10.86
C VAL A 25 0.15 19.68 -12.24
N MET A 26 -0.20 18.90 -13.29
CA MET A 26 -0.33 19.45 -14.66
C MET A 26 -1.47 18.89 -15.52
N VAL A 27 -2.73 18.94 -15.10
CA VAL A 27 -3.84 18.85 -16.08
C VAL A 27 -4.98 19.84 -15.75
N PRO A 28 -5.19 20.90 -16.56
CA PRO A 28 -6.35 21.77 -16.41
C PRO A 28 -7.54 21.10 -17.10
N ILE A 29 -8.29 20.31 -16.34
CA ILE A 29 -9.59 19.78 -16.74
C ILE A 29 -10.59 20.09 -15.64
N SER A 30 -11.80 20.46 -16.08
CA SER A 30 -12.99 20.73 -15.26
C SER A 30 -12.99 19.92 -13.96
N MET A 31 -13.21 20.60 -12.83
CA MET A 31 -13.12 20.09 -11.46
C MET A 31 -13.56 18.62 -11.35
N PRO A 32 -12.60 17.68 -11.26
CA PRO A 32 -12.89 16.28 -10.98
C PRO A 32 -13.67 16.18 -9.66
N PRO A 33 -14.47 15.12 -9.45
CA PRO A 33 -15.03 14.84 -8.13
C PRO A 33 -13.89 14.77 -7.11
N GLU A 34 -14.13 15.27 -5.90
CA GLU A 34 -13.13 15.23 -4.83
C GLU A 34 -12.61 13.80 -4.64
N PRO A 35 -11.29 13.61 -4.55
CA PRO A 35 -10.73 12.29 -4.34
C PRO A 35 -11.26 11.71 -3.02
N ALA A 36 -11.51 10.40 -3.00
CA ALA A 36 -11.89 9.73 -1.77
C ALA A 36 -10.75 9.81 -0.75
N GLU A 37 -11.03 10.37 0.42
CA GLU A 37 -10.08 10.42 1.53
C GLU A 37 -9.96 9.03 2.18
N VAL A 38 -8.74 8.50 2.25
CA VAL A 38 -8.43 7.23 2.92
C VAL A 38 -7.35 7.47 3.96
N THR A 39 -7.75 7.41 5.22
CA THR A 39 -6.86 7.55 6.37
C THR A 39 -6.69 6.20 7.05
N ILE A 40 -5.44 5.73 7.19
CA ILE A 40 -5.08 4.46 7.83
C ILE A 40 -4.38 4.76 9.16
N ASP A 41 -5.15 5.15 10.17
CA ASP A 41 -4.70 5.60 11.51
C ASP A 41 -5.00 4.59 12.63
N ARG A 42 -5.31 3.35 12.27
CA ARG A 42 -5.73 2.26 13.17
C ARG A 42 -5.33 0.90 12.60
N PRO A 43 -5.34 -0.19 13.40
CA PRO A 43 -4.92 -1.50 12.93
C PRO A 43 -5.60 -1.93 11.63
N PHE A 44 -4.80 -2.46 10.70
CA PHE A 44 -5.25 -2.84 9.37
C PHE A 44 -4.59 -4.13 8.89
N ILE A 45 -5.20 -4.75 7.88
CA ILE A 45 -4.67 -5.92 7.18
C ILE A 45 -4.17 -5.46 5.81
N PHE A 46 -3.05 -6.02 5.35
CA PHE A 46 -2.54 -5.78 4.01
C PHE A 46 -2.26 -7.09 3.28
N LEU A 47 -2.27 -7.01 1.95
CA LEU A 47 -1.89 -8.10 1.06
C LEU A 47 -0.95 -7.55 0.00
N ILE A 48 0.14 -8.28 -0.26
CA ILE A 48 0.93 -8.11 -1.48
C ILE A 48 0.51 -9.25 -2.39
N ARG A 49 -0.12 -8.92 -3.51
CA ARG A 49 -0.66 -9.90 -4.45
C ARG A 49 -0.15 -9.66 -5.84
N ASP A 50 0.05 -10.75 -6.56
CA ASP A 50 0.17 -10.70 -8.00
C ASP A 50 -1.20 -10.38 -8.62
N ILE A 51 -1.26 -9.38 -9.50
CA ILE A 51 -2.52 -8.88 -10.05
C ILE A 51 -3.02 -9.80 -11.16
N GLU A 52 -2.13 -10.34 -12.00
CA GLU A 52 -2.48 -11.16 -13.15
C GLU A 52 -3.04 -12.52 -12.75
N THR A 53 -2.39 -13.19 -11.80
CA THR A 53 -2.75 -14.53 -11.32
C THR A 53 -3.66 -14.49 -10.10
N GLY A 54 -3.68 -13.37 -9.36
CA GLY A 54 -4.38 -13.25 -8.09
C GLY A 54 -3.71 -13.93 -6.91
N ALA A 55 -2.50 -14.46 -7.08
CA ALA A 55 -1.77 -15.12 -6.00
C ALA A 55 -1.44 -14.14 -4.86
N ILE A 56 -1.67 -14.57 -3.62
CA ILE A 56 -1.28 -13.82 -2.41
C ILE A 56 0.17 -14.18 -2.09
N LEU A 57 1.08 -13.21 -2.26
CA LEU A 57 2.50 -13.36 -1.99
C LEU A 57 2.81 -13.10 -0.52
N PHE A 58 2.16 -12.10 0.06
CA PHE A 58 2.23 -11.79 1.49
C PHE A 58 0.85 -11.42 2.03
N VAL A 59 0.58 -11.80 3.27
CA VAL A 59 -0.57 -11.35 4.05
C VAL A 59 -0.10 -11.02 5.46
N GLY A 60 -0.55 -9.89 5.99
CA GLY A 60 -0.12 -9.42 7.30
C GLY A 60 -1.11 -8.47 7.93
N ARG A 61 -0.90 -8.21 9.23
CA ARG A 61 -1.66 -7.24 10.00
C ARG A 61 -0.69 -6.31 10.72
N THR A 62 -0.92 -5.01 10.57
CA THR A 62 -0.20 -3.97 11.31
C THR A 62 -1.07 -3.57 12.50
N LEU A 63 -0.54 -3.76 13.71
CA LEU A 63 -1.18 -3.32 14.95
C LEU A 63 -0.64 -1.96 15.40
N ASP A 64 0.66 -1.79 15.29
CA ASP A 64 1.39 -0.57 15.61
C ASP A 64 2.53 -0.40 14.58
N PRO A 65 2.50 0.64 13.72
CA PRO A 65 3.55 0.90 12.74
C PRO A 65 4.79 1.56 13.35
N GLY A 66 4.74 2.04 14.59
CA GLY A 66 5.86 2.72 15.28
C GLY A 66 6.61 1.85 16.30
N ALA A 67 6.18 0.60 16.50
CA ALA A 67 6.77 -0.35 17.44
C ALA A 67 8.04 -1.04 16.91
#